data_AF-A0A1A6GP31-F1
#
_entry.id   AF-A0A1A6GP31-F1
#
_cell.length_a   1.000
_cell.length_b   1.000
_cell.length_c   1.000
_cell.angle_alpha   90.00
_cell.angle_beta   90.00
_cell.angle_gamma   90.00
#
_symmetry.space_group_name_H-M   'P 1'
#
loop_
_entity.id
_entity.type
_entity.pdbx_description
1 polymer ?
#
loop_
_entity_poly.entity_id
_entity_poly.type
_entity_poly.pdbx_seq_one_letter_code
_entity_poly.pdbx_strand_id
1 'polypeptide(L)'
;MRLLHAANPSLNVADFLRAMKLVFGESESSVTAHSKFFNTVQDHGEKPSLYVIRLEVQLQNAIQAGVFAEREANKARLHQLLVGAELSRDLRFRLKGLLRMYGNEPENLPDFLELIRMIREEEDWDDTYIQRKRPRRAESMMEQAFSPVAFQGSPPIMISSADCNVIEIDDSQDDSDEDVILVEPEDPPLPSSSVPPFLGRAISEDQVLLIESPTISEIQAPSTSSGSGRKNNSFGELRRPRKRKHAVHCAHCGEEGHSKETCDNETDKAQVFENLIITLQELTHTEEERAREAIGEHFGFSELQSYRLFALLLVLLVVQVVLVVLVVLVLVMLAVVVVLLVVLVVLLVLVMLLVVVVQLLLLVGVVLVVIVLLLLLLLLLLVVLVLLLVPLLVMVVMVMMVLVLLLVVLVVLLVVRMVLQVMVMVVVLLIPLLVLLMVVVRSISVSRTLT
;
A
#
# COMPACT_ATOMS: atom_id res chain seq x y z
N MET A 1 -13.80 -32.67 33.05
CA MET A 1 -14.63 -31.45 33.09
C MET A 1 -15.28 -31.19 34.46
N ARG A 2 -16.20 -32.04 34.97
CA ARG A 2 -16.93 -31.80 36.25
C ARG A 2 -16.05 -31.43 37.46
N LEU A 3 -14.85 -32.00 37.59
CA LEU A 3 -13.92 -31.72 38.71
C LEU A 3 -13.34 -30.28 38.72
N LEU A 4 -13.12 -29.66 37.56
CA LEU A 4 -12.58 -28.29 37.48
C LEU A 4 -13.64 -27.23 37.76
N HIS A 5 -14.87 -27.46 37.30
CA HIS A 5 -16.01 -26.58 37.58
C HIS A 5 -16.43 -26.60 39.06
N ALA A 6 -16.15 -27.70 39.78
CA ALA A 6 -16.30 -27.79 41.23
C ALA A 6 -15.21 -27.03 42.01
N ALA A 7 -14.02 -26.86 41.42
CA ALA A 7 -12.91 -26.15 42.04
C ALA A 7 -12.94 -24.63 41.79
N ASN A 8 -13.43 -24.19 40.63
CA ASN A 8 -13.61 -22.78 40.28
C ASN A 8 -14.96 -22.57 39.55
N PRO A 9 -16.05 -22.23 40.28
CA PRO A 9 -17.38 -22.07 39.68
C PRO A 9 -17.54 -20.81 38.82
N SER A 10 -16.57 -19.90 38.81
CA SER A 10 -16.50 -18.72 37.94
C SER A 10 -15.73 -18.95 36.63
N LEU A 11 -15.14 -20.14 36.42
CA LEU A 11 -14.29 -20.42 35.25
C LEU A 11 -15.14 -20.66 34.00
N ASN A 12 -15.19 -19.67 33.10
CA ASN A 12 -15.84 -19.80 31.80
C ASN A 12 -15.14 -20.87 30.94
N VAL A 13 -15.89 -21.58 30.10
CA VAL A 13 -15.38 -22.54 29.11
C VAL A 13 -14.32 -21.90 28.21
N ALA A 14 -14.50 -20.63 27.83
CA ALA A 14 -13.51 -19.87 27.04
C ALA A 14 -12.17 -19.71 27.77
N ASP A 15 -12.18 -19.47 29.08
CA ASP A 15 -10.97 -19.30 29.89
C ASP A 15 -10.27 -20.64 30.14
N PHE A 16 -11.05 -21.71 30.35
CA PHE A 16 -10.52 -23.08 30.43
C PHE A 16 -9.85 -23.51 29.12
N LEU A 17 -10.48 -23.28 27.97
CA LEU A 17 -9.89 -23.59 26.66
C LEU A 17 -8.64 -22.73 26.39
N ARG A 18 -8.64 -21.45 26.77
CA ARG A 18 -7.45 -20.59 26.70
C ARG A 18 -6.31 -21.11 27.57
N ALA A 19 -6.60 -21.51 28.81
CA ALA A 19 -5.60 -22.10 29.72
C ALA A 19 -5.06 -23.45 29.19
N MET A 20 -5.93 -24.33 28.68
CA MET A 20 -5.52 -25.59 28.05
C MET A 20 -4.63 -25.33 26.82
N LYS A 21 -4.96 -24.34 25.99
CA LYS A 21 -4.14 -23.94 24.84
C LYS A 21 -2.78 -23.36 25.25
N LEU A 22 -2.71 -22.64 26.38
CA LEU A 22 -1.45 -22.12 26.92
C LEU A 22 -0.56 -23.20 27.57
N VAL A 23 -1.15 -24.25 28.15
CA VAL A 23 -0.41 -25.32 28.86
C VAL A 23 -0.04 -26.49 27.95
N PHE A 24 -0.85 -26.80 26.94
CA PHE A 24 -0.68 -27.97 26.06
C PHE A 24 -0.55 -27.63 24.57
N GLY A 25 -0.73 -26.38 24.16
CA GLY A 25 -0.42 -25.95 22.80
C GLY A 25 1.08 -25.74 22.63
N GLU A 26 1.65 -26.27 21.55
CA GLU A 26 2.98 -25.88 21.08
C GLU A 26 2.92 -24.43 20.57
N SER A 27 3.04 -23.47 21.49
CA SER A 27 3.07 -22.06 21.14
C SER A 27 4.46 -21.69 20.61
N GLU A 28 4.55 -21.43 19.31
CA GLU A 28 5.74 -20.82 18.75
C GLU A 28 5.97 -19.44 19.38
N SER A 29 7.23 -19.10 19.66
CA SER A 29 7.54 -17.75 20.14
C SER A 29 7.16 -16.70 19.08
N SER A 30 6.76 -15.51 19.52
CA SER A 30 6.43 -14.40 18.61
C SER A 30 7.58 -14.09 17.64
N VAL A 31 8.83 -14.19 18.09
CA VAL A 31 10.02 -13.99 17.26
C VAL A 31 10.16 -15.08 16.18
N THR A 32 9.94 -16.35 16.52
CA THR A 32 10.01 -17.45 15.54
C THR A 32 8.84 -17.41 14.55
N ALA A 33 7.62 -17.10 15.01
CA ALA A 33 6.46 -17.00 14.14
C ALA A 33 6.57 -15.81 13.17
N HIS A 34 7.03 -14.65 13.65
CA HIS A 34 7.36 -13.49 12.81
C HIS A 34 8.41 -13.83 11.76
N SER A 35 9.50 -14.48 12.17
CA SER A 35 10.58 -14.90 11.26
C SER A 35 10.08 -15.89 10.20
N LYS A 36 9.29 -16.91 10.57
CA LYS A 36 8.73 -17.88 9.61
C LYS A 36 7.82 -17.21 8.59
N PHE A 37 6.93 -16.30 9.03
CA PHE A 37 6.04 -15.59 8.12
C PHE A 37 6.80 -14.77 7.07
N PHE A 38 7.73 -13.91 7.50
CA PHE A 38 8.49 -13.05 6.56
C PHE A 38 9.52 -13.82 5.71
N ASN A 39 10.02 -14.96 6.18
CA ASN A 39 10.89 -15.83 5.40
C ASN A 39 10.11 -16.82 4.51
N THR A 40 8.78 -16.84 4.55
CA THR A 40 7.97 -17.65 3.63
C THR A 40 7.89 -16.96 2.28
N VAL A 41 8.68 -17.48 1.33
CA VAL A 41 8.73 -17.10 -0.09
C VAL A 41 8.34 -18.31 -0.95
N GLN A 42 7.98 -18.06 -2.21
CA GLN A 42 7.57 -19.10 -3.15
C GLN A 42 8.78 -19.96 -3.54
N ASP A 43 8.61 -21.29 -3.51
CA ASP A 43 9.65 -22.22 -3.95
C ASP A 43 9.74 -22.26 -5.48
N HIS A 44 10.92 -22.61 -6.00
CA HIS A 44 11.14 -22.71 -7.45
C HIS A 44 10.21 -23.75 -8.09
N GLY A 45 9.25 -23.30 -8.90
CA GLY A 45 8.26 -24.15 -9.57
C GLY A 45 7.02 -24.46 -8.74
N GLU A 46 6.88 -23.91 -7.53
CA GLU A 46 5.62 -23.88 -6.80
C GLU A 46 4.62 -22.97 -7.52
N LYS A 47 3.33 -23.35 -7.60
CA LYS A 47 2.27 -22.44 -8.09
C LYS A 47 1.99 -21.34 -7.04
N PRO A 48 1.87 -20.05 -7.42
CA PRO A 48 1.52 -18.96 -6.50
C PRO A 48 0.33 -19.24 -5.57
N SER A 49 -0.67 -20.01 -6.01
CA SER A 49 -1.83 -20.40 -5.20
C SER A 49 -1.45 -21.38 -4.08
N LEU A 50 -0.52 -22.30 -4.30
CA LEU A 50 0.02 -23.19 -3.26
C LEU A 50 0.89 -22.42 -2.26
N TYR A 51 1.70 -21.48 -2.77
CA TYR A 51 2.48 -20.58 -1.93
C TYR A 51 1.59 -19.79 -0.95
N VAL A 52 0.45 -19.24 -1.42
CA VAL A 52 -0.49 -18.49 -0.56
C VAL A 52 -1.14 -19.39 0.50
N ILE A 53 -1.46 -20.64 0.19
CA ILE A 53 -1.97 -21.60 1.18
C ILE A 53 -0.94 -21.82 2.29
N ARG A 54 0.34 -22.02 1.93
CA ARG A 54 1.43 -22.19 2.90
C ARG A 54 1.71 -20.93 3.71
N LEU A 55 1.64 -19.76 3.08
CA LEU A 55 1.75 -18.46 3.71
C LEU A 55 0.65 -18.23 4.76
N GLU A 56 -0.59 -18.65 4.47
CA GLU A 56 -1.71 -18.53 5.40
C GLU A 56 -1.48 -19.32 6.69
N VAL A 57 -0.94 -20.54 6.61
CA VAL A 57 -0.58 -21.33 7.80
C VAL A 57 0.41 -20.57 8.69
N GLN A 58 1.43 -19.92 8.10
CA GLN A 58 2.39 -19.12 8.87
C GLN A 58 1.77 -17.82 9.42
N LEU A 59 0.85 -17.20 8.68
CA LEU A 59 0.12 -16.03 9.15
C LEU A 59 -0.77 -16.36 10.35
N GLN A 60 -1.50 -17.47 10.30
CA GLN A 60 -2.33 -17.93 11.41
C GLN A 60 -1.50 -18.30 12.64
N ASN A 61 -0.31 -18.87 12.46
CA ASN A 61 0.65 -19.08 13.56
C ASN A 61 1.13 -17.74 14.14
N ALA A 62 1.42 -16.75 13.29
CA ALA A 62 1.86 -15.42 13.71
C ALA A 62 0.75 -14.62 14.44
N ILE A 63 -0.51 -14.72 14.02
CA ILE A 63 -1.67 -14.14 14.72
C ILE A 63 -1.83 -14.81 16.10
N GLN A 64 -1.75 -16.14 16.17
CA GLN A 64 -1.84 -16.88 17.44
C GLN A 64 -0.69 -16.57 18.41
N ALA A 65 0.50 -16.27 17.89
CA ALA A 65 1.67 -15.81 18.66
C ALA A 65 1.65 -14.29 18.97
N GLY A 66 0.58 -13.57 18.61
CA GLY A 66 0.41 -12.14 18.89
C GLY A 66 1.26 -11.20 18.06
N VAL A 67 1.80 -11.65 16.91
CA VAL A 67 2.64 -10.84 16.01
C VAL A 67 1.81 -9.89 15.16
N PHE A 68 0.60 -10.32 14.76
CA PHE A 68 -0.34 -9.53 13.98
C PHE A 68 -1.71 -9.50 14.68
N ALA A 69 -2.41 -8.37 14.58
CA ALA A 69 -3.84 -8.33 14.91
C ALA A 69 -4.64 -9.04 13.80
N GLU A 70 -5.72 -9.73 14.17
CA GLU A 70 -6.58 -10.46 13.22
C GLU A 70 -7.13 -9.55 12.10
N ARG A 71 -7.56 -8.33 12.45
CA ARG A 71 -7.98 -7.27 11.50
C ARG A 71 -6.91 -6.85 10.48
N GLU A 72 -5.64 -7.17 10.73
CA GLU A 72 -4.50 -6.84 9.86
C GLU A 72 -4.07 -8.02 8.98
N ALA A 73 -4.70 -9.20 9.14
CA ALA A 73 -4.36 -10.43 8.41
C ALA A 73 -4.39 -10.25 6.88
N ASN A 74 -5.48 -9.70 6.33
CA ASN A 74 -5.61 -9.49 4.87
C ASN A 74 -4.49 -8.59 4.32
N LYS A 75 -4.14 -7.54 5.07
CA LYS A 75 -3.05 -6.61 4.72
C LYS A 75 -1.68 -7.28 4.81
N ALA A 76 -1.40 -8.05 5.87
CA ALA A 76 -0.15 -8.78 6.04
C ALA A 76 0.02 -9.85 4.95
N ARG A 77 -1.00 -10.66 4.70
CA ARG A 77 -1.06 -11.67 3.62
C ARG A 77 -0.72 -11.05 2.27
N LEU A 78 -1.43 -9.98 1.90
CA LEU A 78 -1.29 -9.34 0.59
C LEU A 78 0.07 -8.65 0.42
N HIS A 79 0.61 -8.05 1.49
CA HIS A 79 1.96 -7.48 1.47
C HIS A 79 3.02 -8.56 1.28
N GLN A 80 2.99 -9.64 2.06
CA GLN A 80 3.97 -10.73 1.96
C GLN A 80 3.84 -11.46 0.62
N LEU A 81 2.62 -11.65 0.09
CA LEU A 81 2.39 -12.17 -1.27
C LEU A 81 3.13 -11.33 -2.34
N LEU A 82 3.01 -10.01 -2.28
CA LEU A 82 3.66 -9.12 -3.24
C LEU A 82 5.20 -9.10 -3.15
N VAL A 83 5.75 -9.50 -2.00
CA VAL A 83 7.21 -9.59 -1.76
C VAL A 83 7.75 -10.97 -2.11
N GLY A 84 7.07 -12.04 -1.66
CA GLY A 84 7.57 -13.41 -1.68
C GLY A 84 7.16 -14.26 -2.88
N ALA A 85 6.21 -13.83 -3.71
CA ALA A 85 5.77 -14.60 -4.89
C ALA A 85 6.27 -14.05 -6.24
N GLU A 86 6.48 -14.99 -7.16
CA GLU A 86 6.67 -14.77 -8.59
C GLU A 86 5.30 -14.66 -9.29
N LEU A 87 4.70 -13.48 -9.16
CA LEU A 87 3.43 -13.13 -9.79
C LEU A 87 3.62 -12.54 -11.20
N SER A 88 2.62 -12.78 -12.07
CA SER A 88 2.46 -12.09 -13.36
C SER A 88 2.51 -10.57 -13.20
N ARG A 89 2.86 -9.85 -14.28
CA ARG A 89 2.94 -8.38 -14.24
C ARG A 89 1.58 -7.73 -13.99
N ASP A 90 0.50 -8.30 -14.52
CA ASP A 90 -0.85 -7.75 -14.39
C ASP A 90 -1.42 -8.01 -12.98
N LEU A 91 -1.38 -9.26 -12.52
CA LEU A 91 -1.79 -9.62 -11.17
C LEU A 91 -1.02 -8.83 -10.11
N ARG A 92 0.31 -8.68 -10.26
CA ARG A 92 1.12 -7.83 -9.37
C ARG A 92 0.70 -6.36 -9.40
N PHE A 93 0.25 -5.83 -10.54
CA PHE A 93 -0.25 -4.46 -10.65
C PHE A 93 -1.63 -4.31 -9.98
N ARG A 94 -2.57 -5.22 -10.25
CA ARG A 94 -3.90 -5.29 -9.61
C ARG A 94 -3.79 -5.33 -8.09
N LEU A 95 -3.00 -6.27 -7.55
CA LEU A 95 -2.79 -6.45 -6.11
C LEU A 95 -2.11 -5.24 -5.44
N LYS A 96 -1.15 -4.58 -6.11
CA LYS A 96 -0.60 -3.29 -5.64
C LYS A 96 -1.64 -2.16 -5.65
N GLY A 97 -2.55 -2.18 -6.62
CA GLY A 97 -3.69 -1.26 -6.69
C GLY A 97 -4.59 -1.36 -5.46
N LEU A 98 -4.94 -2.58 -5.05
CA LEU A 98 -5.75 -2.85 -3.85
C LEU A 98 -5.08 -2.33 -2.57
N LEU A 99 -3.79 -2.62 -2.34
CA LEU A 99 -3.06 -2.05 -1.19
C LEU A 99 -2.99 -0.52 -1.20
N ARG A 100 -2.93 0.11 -2.38
CA ARG A 100 -2.92 1.57 -2.49
C ARG A 100 -4.29 2.19 -2.24
N MET A 101 -5.36 1.50 -2.63
CA MET A 101 -6.74 1.97 -2.49
C MET A 101 -7.26 1.79 -1.06
N TYR A 102 -7.09 0.60 -0.49
CA TYR A 102 -7.64 0.20 0.80
C TYR A 102 -6.58 0.04 1.91
N GLY A 103 -5.39 0.61 1.72
CA GLY A 103 -4.26 0.46 2.67
C GLY A 103 -4.52 0.96 4.08
N ASN A 104 -5.55 1.80 4.28
CA ASN A 104 -6.00 2.32 5.57
C ASN A 104 -7.25 1.60 6.13
N GLU A 105 -7.90 0.75 5.32
CA GLU A 105 -9.15 0.07 5.60
C GLU A 105 -8.95 -1.44 5.35
N PRO A 106 -8.29 -2.18 6.25
CA PRO A 106 -7.87 -3.55 5.99
C PRO A 106 -9.04 -4.54 5.84
N GLU A 107 -10.23 -4.16 6.28
CA GLU A 107 -11.50 -4.89 6.09
C GLU A 107 -11.97 -4.85 4.61
N ASN A 108 -11.58 -3.83 3.84
CA ASN A 108 -11.88 -3.70 2.41
C ASN A 108 -10.81 -4.37 1.52
N LEU A 109 -9.81 -5.05 2.10
CA LEU A 109 -8.84 -5.85 1.36
C LEU A 109 -9.35 -7.28 1.18
N PRO A 110 -9.06 -7.91 0.01
CA PRO A 110 -9.55 -9.25 -0.30
C PRO A 110 -9.14 -10.26 0.77
N ASP A 111 -10.08 -11.13 1.12
CA ASP A 111 -9.84 -12.20 2.07
C ASP A 111 -8.95 -13.31 1.47
N PHE A 112 -8.69 -14.36 2.24
CA PHE A 112 -7.87 -15.49 1.78
C PHE A 112 -8.45 -16.21 0.55
N LEU A 113 -9.78 -16.38 0.51
CA LEU A 113 -10.48 -17.13 -0.53
C LEU A 113 -10.61 -16.31 -1.82
N GLU A 114 -10.91 -15.02 -1.71
CA GLU A 114 -10.87 -14.06 -2.82
C GLU A 114 -9.47 -13.95 -3.41
N LEU A 115 -8.44 -13.89 -2.57
CA LEU A 115 -7.05 -13.80 -3.03
C LEU A 115 -6.62 -15.07 -3.78
N ILE A 116 -6.93 -16.27 -3.27
CA ILE A 116 -6.67 -17.53 -3.97
C ILE A 116 -7.43 -17.60 -5.30
N ARG A 117 -8.68 -17.15 -5.34
CA ARG A 117 -9.51 -17.14 -6.55
C ARG A 117 -8.86 -16.29 -7.65
N MET A 118 -8.50 -15.05 -7.34
CA MET A 118 -7.82 -14.14 -8.29
C MET A 118 -6.48 -14.70 -8.79
N ILE A 119 -5.75 -15.44 -7.95
CA ILE A 119 -4.49 -16.08 -8.34
C ILE A 119 -4.76 -17.26 -9.29
N ARG A 120 -5.71 -18.15 -8.97
CA ARG A 120 -6.03 -19.31 -9.81
C ARG A 120 -6.57 -18.91 -11.18
N GLU A 121 -7.42 -17.89 -11.24
CA GLU A 121 -7.89 -17.30 -12.49
C GLU A 121 -6.72 -16.91 -13.41
N GLU A 122 -5.68 -16.25 -12.86
CA GLU A 122 -4.47 -15.88 -13.61
C GLU A 122 -3.61 -17.11 -13.98
N GLU A 123 -3.44 -18.07 -13.06
CA GLU A 123 -2.70 -19.31 -13.31
C GLU A 123 -3.31 -20.13 -14.46
N ASP A 124 -4.64 -20.20 -14.55
CA ASP A 124 -5.36 -20.91 -15.62
C ASP A 124 -5.25 -20.18 -16.97
N TRP A 125 -5.22 -18.83 -16.96
CA TRP A 125 -4.92 -18.04 -18.16
C TRP A 125 -3.50 -18.26 -18.66
N ASP A 126 -2.50 -18.28 -17.77
CA ASP A 126 -1.11 -18.55 -18.15
C ASP A 126 -0.93 -19.99 -18.65
N ASP A 127 -1.48 -21.01 -17.96
CA ASP A 127 -1.40 -22.41 -18.40
C ASP A 127 -2.04 -22.61 -19.78
N THR A 128 -3.23 -22.05 -20.04
CA THR A 128 -3.89 -22.15 -21.35
C THR A 128 -3.15 -21.36 -22.45
N TYR A 129 -2.55 -20.21 -22.13
CA TYR A 129 -1.73 -19.43 -23.06
C TYR A 129 -0.42 -20.15 -23.42
N ILE A 130 0.25 -20.76 -22.45
CA ILE A 130 1.48 -21.55 -22.65
C ILE A 130 1.18 -22.82 -23.45
N GLN A 131 0.06 -23.51 -23.18
CA GLN A 131 -0.37 -24.67 -23.98
C GLN A 131 -0.62 -24.30 -25.45
N ARG A 132 -1.27 -23.16 -25.74
CA ARG A 132 -1.49 -22.68 -27.12
C ARG A 132 -0.20 -22.33 -27.87
N LYS A 133 0.90 -22.02 -27.17
CA LYS A 133 2.22 -21.74 -27.78
C LYS A 133 3.09 -22.97 -28.00
N ARG A 134 2.79 -24.12 -27.39
CA ARG A 134 3.44 -25.37 -27.74
C ARG A 134 2.81 -25.89 -29.04
N PRO A 135 3.60 -26.13 -30.11
CA PRO A 135 3.05 -26.81 -31.27
C PRO A 135 2.57 -28.20 -30.85
N ARG A 136 1.33 -28.57 -31.19
CA ARG A 136 0.91 -29.98 -31.26
C ARG A 136 1.83 -30.66 -32.28
N ARG A 137 2.90 -31.30 -31.80
CA ARG A 137 3.88 -32.00 -32.63
C ARG A 137 3.79 -33.49 -32.30
N ALA A 138 3.38 -34.27 -33.30
CA ALA A 138 3.24 -35.73 -33.28
C ALA A 138 2.12 -36.30 -32.38
N GLU A 139 0.86 -36.15 -32.81
CA GLU A 139 0.03 -37.36 -32.96
C GLU A 139 0.50 -38.04 -34.25
N SER A 140 1.13 -39.21 -34.13
CA SER A 140 1.79 -39.88 -35.26
C SER A 140 0.81 -40.68 -36.09
N MET A 141 0.52 -40.21 -37.31
CA MET A 141 -0.07 -41.03 -38.37
C MET A 141 0.99 -41.98 -38.95
N MET A 142 1.00 -43.23 -38.48
CA MET A 142 1.65 -44.42 -39.10
C MET A 142 1.15 -45.65 -38.31
N GLU A 143 0.85 -46.80 -38.90
CA GLU A 143 0.71 -47.16 -40.31
C GLU A 143 -0.25 -48.36 -40.42
N GLN A 144 -1.22 -48.31 -41.34
CA GLN A 144 -2.13 -49.43 -41.57
C GLN A 144 -1.53 -50.38 -42.63
N ALA A 145 -0.86 -51.44 -42.19
CA ALA A 145 -0.31 -52.47 -43.06
C ALA A 145 -0.84 -53.87 -42.68
N PHE A 146 -1.70 -54.43 -43.52
CA PHE A 146 -2.14 -55.83 -43.43
C PHE A 146 -1.12 -56.77 -44.10
N SER A 147 -0.51 -57.70 -43.35
CA SER A 147 -0.37 -59.12 -43.79
C SER A 147 0.26 -60.02 -42.70
N PRO A 148 0.02 -61.34 -42.74
CA PRO A 148 0.28 -62.24 -41.61
C PRO A 148 1.48 -63.20 -41.82
N VAL A 149 1.87 -63.95 -40.78
CA VAL A 149 2.08 -65.43 -40.78
C VAL A 149 2.76 -65.94 -39.48
N ALA A 150 2.02 -66.81 -38.79
CA ALA A 150 2.39 -68.03 -38.04
C ALA A 150 3.68 -68.20 -37.17
N PHE A 151 3.42 -68.53 -35.89
CA PHE A 151 3.89 -69.71 -35.12
C PHE A 151 5.33 -69.89 -34.59
N GLN A 152 5.37 -70.03 -33.25
CA GLN A 152 6.18 -70.93 -32.39
C GLN A 152 7.72 -70.79 -32.27
N GLY A 153 8.17 -70.55 -31.03
CA GLY A 153 9.55 -70.74 -30.55
C GLY A 153 9.75 -70.18 -29.13
N SER A 154 9.90 -71.05 -28.13
CA SER A 154 9.90 -70.69 -26.69
C SER A 154 11.24 -70.08 -26.17
N PRO A 155 11.27 -69.45 -24.97
CA PRO A 155 12.33 -68.53 -24.51
C PRO A 155 13.33 -69.23 -23.54
N PRO A 156 14.23 -68.52 -22.80
CA PRO A 156 13.91 -67.62 -21.66
C PRO A 156 14.65 -66.24 -21.80
N ILE A 157 14.77 -65.32 -20.82
CA ILE A 157 14.54 -65.33 -19.36
C ILE A 157 14.12 -63.95 -18.80
N MET A 158 13.99 -63.88 -17.48
CA MET A 158 13.72 -62.75 -16.55
C MET A 158 14.56 -61.47 -16.83
N ILE A 159 14.20 -60.24 -16.43
CA ILE A 159 13.58 -59.69 -15.20
C ILE A 159 12.78 -58.42 -15.64
N SER A 160 11.69 -57.90 -15.04
CA SER A 160 11.00 -58.07 -13.73
C SER A 160 9.46 -58.07 -13.87
N SER A 161 8.75 -58.12 -12.73
CA SER A 161 7.33 -57.73 -12.55
C SER A 161 7.25 -56.44 -11.69
N ALA A 162 6.13 -55.75 -11.47
CA ALA A 162 4.75 -55.90 -11.94
C ALA A 162 4.06 -54.52 -11.99
N ASP A 163 3.00 -54.43 -12.79
CA ASP A 163 2.13 -53.26 -12.98
C ASP A 163 1.13 -53.05 -11.84
N CYS A 164 0.63 -51.81 -11.71
CA CYS A 164 -0.63 -51.51 -11.03
C CYS A 164 -1.68 -51.12 -12.08
N ASN A 165 -2.78 -51.89 -12.14
CA ASN A 165 -3.84 -51.69 -13.12
C ASN A 165 -4.50 -50.31 -13.00
N VAL A 166 -4.63 -49.61 -14.13
CA VAL A 166 -5.63 -48.55 -14.32
C VAL A 166 -6.96 -49.23 -14.64
N ILE A 167 -8.01 -48.87 -13.90
CA ILE A 167 -9.40 -49.20 -14.26
C ILE A 167 -9.98 -47.93 -14.89
N GLU A 168 -10.26 -48.00 -16.19
CA GLU A 168 -11.11 -47.01 -16.85
C GLU A 168 -12.56 -47.24 -16.38
N ILE A 169 -13.21 -46.17 -15.93
CA ILE A 169 -14.67 -46.13 -15.77
C ILE A 169 -15.15 -44.97 -16.62
N ASP A 170 -15.91 -45.32 -17.65
CA ASP A 170 -16.61 -44.41 -18.54
C ASP A 170 -18.05 -44.18 -18.03
N ASP A 171 -18.74 -43.29 -18.72
CA ASP A 171 -20.18 -43.05 -18.72
C ASP A 171 -20.84 -42.29 -17.55
N SER A 172 -21.27 -41.08 -17.93
CA SER A 172 -22.69 -40.64 -17.97
C SER A 172 -23.17 -39.61 -16.94
N GLN A 173 -24.01 -38.71 -17.45
CA GLN A 173 -24.81 -37.73 -16.70
C GLN A 173 -25.92 -38.45 -15.93
N ASP A 174 -26.24 -37.95 -14.74
CA ASP A 174 -27.59 -38.05 -14.20
C ASP A 174 -27.93 -36.75 -13.44
N ASP A 175 -29.17 -36.27 -13.60
CA ASP A 175 -29.68 -35.06 -12.97
C ASP A 175 -30.49 -35.47 -11.72
N SER A 176 -30.20 -34.90 -10.54
CA SER A 176 -31.07 -35.06 -9.37
C SER A 176 -31.03 -33.84 -8.46
N ASP A 177 -32.16 -33.12 -8.38
CA ASP A 177 -32.39 -32.01 -7.46
C ASP A 177 -32.45 -32.50 -6.01
N GLU A 178 -31.86 -31.75 -5.07
CA GLU A 178 -32.15 -31.87 -3.63
C GLU A 178 -32.25 -30.47 -3.00
N ASP A 179 -33.47 -30.10 -2.62
CA ASP A 179 -33.81 -28.85 -1.94
C ASP A 179 -33.40 -28.87 -0.46
N VAL A 180 -32.38 -28.11 -0.05
CA VAL A 180 -32.16 -27.81 1.38
C VAL A 180 -31.82 -26.34 1.67
N ILE A 181 -32.89 -25.56 1.88
CA ILE A 181 -33.02 -24.46 2.86
C ILE A 181 -32.04 -23.28 2.73
N LEU A 182 -32.53 -22.17 2.16
CA LEU A 182 -32.05 -20.83 2.54
C LEU A 182 -32.31 -20.61 4.04
N VAL A 183 -31.27 -20.29 4.81
CA VAL A 183 -31.41 -19.58 6.08
C VAL A 183 -31.10 -18.11 5.83
N GLU A 184 -32.17 -17.33 5.69
CA GLU A 184 -32.16 -15.88 5.69
C GLU A 184 -31.72 -15.37 7.08
N PRO A 185 -30.69 -14.52 7.20
CA PRO A 185 -30.28 -13.98 8.50
C PRO A 185 -31.26 -12.88 8.95
N GLU A 186 -32.14 -13.21 9.91
CA GLU A 186 -32.89 -12.20 10.66
C GLU A 186 -31.95 -11.32 11.50
N ASP A 187 -32.18 -10.00 11.48
CA ASP A 187 -31.51 -9.01 12.34
C ASP A 187 -31.89 -9.17 13.83
N PRO A 188 -30.91 -9.22 14.77
CA PRO A 188 -31.15 -8.98 16.19
C PRO A 188 -31.01 -7.50 16.57
N PRO A 189 -31.71 -7.01 17.62
CA PRO A 189 -32.16 -5.61 17.68
C PRO A 189 -31.20 -4.60 18.33
N LEU A 190 -31.39 -3.34 17.94
CA LEU A 190 -30.90 -2.14 18.65
C LEU A 190 -31.48 -2.03 20.08
N PRO A 191 -30.67 -1.65 21.09
CA PRO A 191 -31.15 -0.96 22.28
C PRO A 191 -31.08 0.56 22.08
N SER A 192 -32.19 1.25 22.33
CA SER A 192 -32.35 2.69 22.13
C SER A 192 -31.72 3.55 23.25
N SER A 193 -31.16 4.69 22.82
CA SER A 193 -30.77 5.88 23.60
C SER A 193 -31.52 6.15 24.91
N SER A 194 -30.79 6.39 26.02
CA SER A 194 -31.16 7.37 27.05
C SER A 194 -29.95 7.87 27.86
N VAL A 195 -29.92 9.19 28.09
CA VAL A 195 -28.86 10.07 28.67
C VAL A 195 -29.61 11.38 29.07
N PRO A 196 -29.23 12.28 30.03
CA PRO A 196 -28.15 12.37 31.04
C PRO A 196 -28.75 12.66 32.47
N PRO A 197 -28.25 13.53 33.41
CA PRO A 197 -26.91 14.09 33.72
C PRO A 197 -26.48 14.00 35.22
N PHE A 198 -25.42 14.77 35.57
CA PHE A 198 -24.89 15.26 36.88
C PHE A 198 -23.48 14.71 37.21
N LEU A 199 -22.37 15.47 37.25
CA LEU A 199 -22.01 16.83 37.72
C LEU A 199 -21.71 16.91 39.24
N GLY A 200 -20.44 17.15 39.58
CA GLY A 200 -19.95 17.51 40.94
C GLY A 200 -18.54 16.96 41.22
N ARG A 201 -17.47 17.76 41.05
CA ARG A 201 -16.69 18.48 42.11
C ARG A 201 -15.80 17.58 43.00
N ALA A 202 -14.59 17.97 43.41
CA ALA A 202 -13.91 19.28 43.38
C ALA A 202 -12.37 19.19 43.23
N ILE A 203 -11.73 20.37 43.15
CA ILE A 203 -10.31 20.66 42.89
C ILE A 203 -9.54 20.99 44.18
N SER A 204 -8.26 20.59 44.26
CA SER A 204 -7.10 21.35 44.80
C SER A 204 -5.84 20.47 44.62
N GLU A 205 -4.92 20.76 43.69
CA GLU A 205 -3.68 21.58 43.89
C GLU A 205 -2.69 20.88 44.87
N ASP A 206 -1.40 20.68 44.54
CA ASP A 206 -0.43 21.69 44.05
C ASP A 206 0.85 21.07 43.38
N GLN A 207 1.71 21.94 42.81
CA GLN A 207 3.14 21.76 42.44
C GLN A 207 3.56 21.00 41.15
N VAL A 208 3.34 21.68 40.02
CA VAL A 208 4.38 22.23 39.10
C VAL A 208 5.79 21.58 39.11
N LEU A 209 6.25 21.10 37.94
CA LEU A 209 7.47 21.62 37.28
C LEU A 209 7.62 21.19 35.80
N LEU A 210 8.13 22.11 34.98
CA LEU A 210 8.42 21.94 33.55
C LEU A 210 9.79 21.28 33.35
N ILE A 211 9.96 20.55 32.23
CA ILE A 211 11.27 20.06 31.78
C ILE A 211 11.65 20.76 30.48
N GLU A 212 12.71 21.57 30.56
CA GLU A 212 13.50 22.02 29.42
C GLU A 212 14.99 21.88 29.81
N SER A 213 15.84 21.41 28.89
CA SER A 213 17.28 21.20 29.14
C SER A 213 18.06 22.52 29.10
N PRO A 214 19.26 22.61 29.72
CA PRO A 214 20.48 22.41 28.89
C PRO A 214 21.78 21.99 29.63
N THR A 215 22.78 21.62 28.82
CA THR A 215 24.26 21.77 28.99
C THR A 215 25.00 21.19 30.22
N ILE A 216 26.06 20.42 29.94
CA ILE A 216 27.15 20.07 30.86
C ILE A 216 28.48 20.39 30.19
N SER A 217 29.36 21.15 30.86
CA SER A 217 30.79 21.29 30.57
C SER A 217 31.57 21.79 31.79
N GLU A 218 32.76 21.23 32.02
CA GLU A 218 33.84 21.74 32.91
C GLU A 218 33.53 21.71 34.45
N ILE A 219 34.45 21.39 35.40
CA ILE A 219 35.90 21.65 35.56
C ILE A 219 36.60 20.55 36.42
N GLN A 220 37.85 20.17 36.04
CA GLN A 220 39.02 19.61 36.80
C GLN A 220 38.95 18.41 37.79
N ALA A 221 40.07 17.68 37.85
CA ALA A 221 40.39 16.53 38.74
C ALA A 221 41.15 16.97 40.03
N PRO A 222 41.53 16.07 40.99
CA PRO A 222 42.80 15.32 40.82
C PRO A 222 42.97 13.95 41.59
N SER A 223 43.91 13.11 41.09
CA SER A 223 44.73 12.11 41.84
C SER A 223 44.03 10.88 42.48
N THR A 224 44.63 9.68 42.74
CA THR A 224 46.00 9.10 42.67
C THR A 224 45.95 7.61 42.24
N SER A 225 47.07 6.98 41.81
CA SER A 225 47.61 5.70 42.35
C SER A 225 48.59 4.96 41.40
N SER A 226 49.85 4.84 41.84
CA SER A 226 50.75 3.66 41.80
C SER A 226 50.95 2.79 40.53
N GLY A 227 52.21 2.47 40.13
CA GLY A 227 52.38 1.32 39.22
C GLY A 227 53.73 0.81 38.66
N SER A 228 54.90 1.40 38.88
CA SER A 228 56.25 0.82 38.56
C SER A 228 56.67 0.59 37.09
N GLY A 229 57.97 0.76 36.79
CA GLY A 229 58.59 0.43 35.49
C GLY A 229 59.99 1.04 35.32
N ARG A 230 61.05 0.23 35.26
CA ARG A 230 62.46 0.64 35.50
C ARG A 230 63.33 0.49 34.23
N LYS A 231 64.09 1.54 33.82
CA LYS A 231 65.54 1.49 33.44
C LYS A 231 66.12 2.80 32.85
N ASN A 232 67.15 3.31 33.54
CA ASN A 232 68.50 3.68 33.05
C ASN A 232 68.80 4.94 32.19
N ASN A 233 69.57 5.85 32.81
CA ASN A 233 70.83 6.49 32.35
C ASN A 233 70.84 7.55 31.22
N SER A 234 71.02 8.83 31.57
CA SER A 234 72.29 9.60 31.41
C SER A 234 72.18 10.99 32.09
N PHE A 235 73.08 11.32 33.03
CA PHE A 235 74.14 12.35 32.93
C PHE A 235 73.72 13.78 32.51
N GLY A 236 73.95 14.77 33.39
CA GLY A 236 73.67 16.19 33.10
C GLY A 236 73.64 17.10 34.34
N GLU A 237 74.72 17.14 35.12
CA GLU A 237 74.84 18.00 36.31
C GLU A 237 75.27 19.43 35.95
N LEU A 238 74.49 20.47 36.28
CA LEU A 238 75.06 21.80 36.63
C LEU A 238 74.11 22.74 37.40
N ARG A 239 74.42 22.92 38.69
CA ARG A 239 74.40 24.16 39.51
C ARG A 239 73.29 25.21 39.30
N ARG A 240 72.43 25.37 40.32
CA ARG A 240 71.61 26.58 40.56
C ARG A 240 72.48 27.74 41.11
N PRO A 241 72.35 28.98 40.61
CA PRO A 241 72.94 30.16 41.26
C PRO A 241 72.12 30.60 42.49
N ARG A 242 72.84 31.01 43.54
CA ARG A 242 72.30 31.40 44.85
C ARG A 242 71.89 32.87 44.81
N LYS A 243 70.59 33.19 44.75
CA LYS A 243 70.13 34.60 44.87
C LYS A 243 70.49 35.15 46.26
N ARG A 244 71.03 36.38 46.28
CA ARG A 244 71.48 37.08 47.50
C ARG A 244 70.27 37.45 48.37
N LYS A 245 70.48 37.53 49.69
CA LYS A 245 69.47 38.03 50.64
C LYS A 245 69.53 39.55 50.67
N HIS A 246 68.38 40.23 50.72
CA HIS A 246 68.31 41.65 51.06
C HIS A 246 68.62 41.84 52.56
N ALA A 247 69.31 42.92 52.91
CA ALA A 247 69.63 43.23 54.30
C ALA A 247 68.44 43.92 54.97
N VAL A 248 68.04 43.41 56.15
CA VAL A 248 66.87 43.91 56.89
C VAL A 248 67.35 44.90 57.95
N HIS A 249 66.92 46.14 57.81
CA HIS A 249 67.27 47.25 58.69
C HIS A 249 66.29 47.36 59.88
N CYS A 250 66.74 47.91 61.02
CA CYS A 250 65.92 48.04 62.22
C CYS A 250 64.89 49.17 62.10
N ALA A 251 63.61 48.85 62.34
CA ALA A 251 62.49 49.80 62.22
C ALA A 251 62.38 50.88 63.32
N HIS A 252 63.38 50.98 64.22
CA HIS A 252 63.41 51.98 65.31
C HIS A 252 64.49 53.06 65.10
N CYS A 253 65.67 52.66 64.64
CA CYS A 253 66.84 53.54 64.45
C CYS A 253 67.41 53.53 63.02
N GLY A 254 66.99 52.59 62.16
CA GLY A 254 67.42 52.50 60.76
C GLY A 254 68.70 51.71 60.50
N GLU A 255 69.45 51.27 61.50
CA GLU A 255 70.73 50.54 61.29
C GLU A 255 70.54 49.04 60.98
N GLU A 256 71.54 48.42 60.33
CA GLU A 256 71.55 46.97 60.05
C GLU A 256 72.01 46.13 61.27
N GLY A 257 71.55 44.88 61.34
CA GLY A 257 72.18 43.84 62.17
C GLY A 257 71.53 43.52 63.52
N HIS A 258 70.48 44.23 63.92
CA HIS A 258 69.72 43.93 65.15
C HIS A 258 68.20 44.02 64.93
N SER A 259 67.42 43.33 65.78
CA SER A 259 65.96 43.41 65.78
C SER A 259 65.45 44.44 66.80
N LYS A 260 64.16 44.82 66.67
CA LYS A 260 63.49 45.84 67.48
C LYS A 260 63.57 45.62 69.00
N GLU A 261 63.87 44.40 69.44
CA GLU A 261 63.89 43.98 70.85
C GLU A 261 65.26 44.20 71.53
N THR A 262 66.27 44.72 70.82
CA THR A 262 67.64 44.93 71.35
C THR A 262 68.24 46.29 70.95
N CYS A 263 67.39 47.29 70.66
CA CYS A 263 67.80 48.62 70.21
C CYS A 263 67.77 49.65 71.36
N ASP A 264 68.95 50.09 71.81
CA ASP A 264 69.10 51.15 72.83
C ASP A 264 69.26 52.58 72.24
N ASN A 265 69.22 52.74 70.91
CA ASN A 265 69.35 54.05 70.24
C ASN A 265 68.04 54.85 70.21
N GLU A 266 68.14 56.18 70.34
CA GLU A 266 67.00 57.10 70.15
C GLU A 266 66.47 57.07 68.71
N THR A 267 65.17 57.34 68.54
CA THR A 267 64.48 57.29 67.24
C THR A 267 64.86 58.47 66.34
N ASP A 268 65.84 58.30 65.46
CA ASP A 268 66.00 59.21 64.32
C ASP A 268 65.01 58.86 63.20
N LYS A 269 63.95 59.66 63.11
CA LYS A 269 62.89 59.49 62.11
C LYS A 269 63.33 59.85 60.69
N ALA A 270 64.40 60.63 60.51
CA ALA A 270 64.92 60.96 59.20
C ALA A 270 65.69 59.77 58.60
N GLN A 271 66.54 59.14 59.41
CA GLN A 271 67.38 58.03 58.95
C GLN A 271 66.57 56.77 58.57
N VAL A 272 65.48 56.48 59.31
CA VAL A 272 64.53 55.42 58.93
C VAL A 272 63.80 55.75 57.61
N PHE A 273 63.51 57.03 57.35
CA PHE A 273 62.85 57.46 56.12
C PHE A 273 63.78 57.43 54.91
N GLU A 274 65.05 57.83 55.06
CA GLU A 274 66.06 57.68 54.00
C GLU A 274 66.32 56.22 53.68
N ASN A 275 66.50 55.34 54.67
CA ASN A 275 66.72 53.91 54.41
C ASN A 275 65.49 53.22 53.79
N LEU A 276 64.28 53.69 54.10
CA LEU A 276 63.06 53.25 53.40
C LEU A 276 63.00 53.76 51.96
N ILE A 277 63.40 55.02 51.70
CA ILE A 277 63.48 55.57 50.35
C ILE A 277 64.54 54.83 49.53
N ILE A 278 65.72 54.57 50.09
CA ILE A 278 66.82 53.84 49.43
C ILE A 278 66.38 52.41 49.10
N THR A 279 65.76 51.68 50.02
CA THR A 279 65.27 50.31 49.75
C THR A 279 64.12 50.26 48.74
N LEU A 280 63.22 51.26 48.73
CA LEU A 280 62.20 51.40 47.68
C LEU A 280 62.80 51.79 46.33
N GLN A 281 63.82 52.66 46.32
CA GLN A 281 64.53 53.09 45.12
C GLN A 281 65.40 51.98 44.54
N GLU A 282 65.97 51.10 45.37
CA GLU A 282 66.71 49.92 44.95
C GLU A 282 65.77 48.84 44.41
N LEU A 283 64.59 48.64 45.01
CA LEU A 283 63.57 47.75 44.46
C LEU A 283 63.06 48.25 43.09
N THR A 284 62.75 49.54 42.94
CA THR A 284 62.33 50.10 41.64
C THR A 284 63.47 50.09 40.62
N HIS A 285 64.72 50.35 41.01
CA HIS A 285 65.88 50.15 40.12
C HIS A 285 66.03 48.69 39.68
N THR A 286 65.78 47.68 40.54
CA THR A 286 65.87 46.28 40.10
C THR A 286 64.71 45.83 39.21
N GLU A 287 63.58 46.52 39.21
CA GLU A 287 62.51 46.33 38.22
C GLU A 287 62.85 47.07 36.92
N GLU A 288 63.39 48.28 36.99
CA GLU A 288 63.80 49.04 35.81
C GLU A 288 65.05 48.46 35.12
N GLU A 289 66.00 47.90 35.87
CA GLU A 289 67.13 47.12 35.33
C GLU A 289 66.67 45.77 34.78
N ARG A 290 65.66 45.10 35.35
CA ARG A 290 65.07 43.94 34.65
C ARG A 290 64.34 44.33 33.37
N ALA A 291 63.74 45.51 33.31
CA ALA A 291 63.16 46.04 32.08
C ALA A 291 64.24 46.44 31.05
N ARG A 292 65.39 46.98 31.51
CA ARG A 292 66.47 47.47 30.62
C ARG A 292 67.50 46.40 30.23
N GLU A 293 67.83 45.43 31.09
CA GLU A 293 68.65 44.25 30.71
C GLU A 293 67.89 43.30 29.77
N ALA A 294 66.55 43.33 29.77
CA ALA A 294 65.74 42.71 28.71
C ALA A 294 65.80 43.45 27.35
N ILE A 295 66.40 44.65 27.31
CA ILE A 295 66.55 45.51 26.12
C ILE A 295 68.04 45.61 25.70
N GLY A 296 68.99 45.25 26.56
CA GLY A 296 70.44 45.35 26.33
C GLY A 296 71.02 44.35 25.32
N GLU A 297 70.43 43.16 25.15
CA GLU A 297 70.82 42.17 24.12
C GLU A 297 69.76 42.07 23.00
N HIS A 298 69.49 43.17 22.28
CA HIS A 298 68.52 43.15 21.17
C HIS A 298 69.04 43.62 19.80
N PHE A 299 70.36 43.50 19.57
CA PHE A 299 70.98 43.74 18.25
C PHE A 299 70.93 42.53 17.28
N GLY A 300 70.02 41.57 17.53
CA GLY A 300 69.81 40.41 16.66
C GLY A 300 68.44 39.73 16.78
N PHE A 301 67.45 40.37 17.41
CA PHE A 301 66.18 39.70 17.78
C PHE A 301 64.91 40.51 17.40
N SER A 302 65.03 41.83 17.17
CA SER A 302 63.93 42.67 16.66
C SER A 302 63.52 42.30 15.23
N GLU A 303 64.49 41.93 14.37
CA GLU A 303 64.20 41.42 13.02
C GLU A 303 63.40 40.11 13.10
N LEU A 304 63.78 39.18 13.98
CA LEU A 304 63.08 37.90 14.14
C LEU A 304 61.63 38.08 14.64
N GLN A 305 61.36 39.10 15.47
CA GLN A 305 60.00 39.46 15.87
C GLN A 305 59.19 40.08 14.72
N SER A 306 59.78 40.94 13.88
CA SER A 306 59.06 41.52 12.73
C SER A 306 58.72 40.43 11.70
N TYR A 307 59.66 39.53 11.38
CA TYR A 307 59.41 38.39 10.49
C TYR A 307 58.34 37.43 11.06
N ARG A 308 58.30 37.20 12.38
CA ARG A 308 57.22 36.42 13.01
C ARG A 308 55.87 37.10 12.89
N LEU A 309 55.78 38.42 13.08
CA LEU A 309 54.54 39.17 12.93
C LEU A 309 54.04 39.14 11.47
N PHE A 310 54.94 39.35 10.50
CA PHE A 310 54.65 39.22 9.08
C PHE A 310 54.21 37.81 8.68
N ALA A 311 54.86 36.76 9.23
CA ALA A 311 54.46 35.38 8.99
C ALA A 311 53.05 35.07 9.56
N LEU A 312 52.73 35.57 10.76
CA LEU A 312 51.38 35.43 11.32
C LEU A 312 50.33 36.16 10.49
N LEU A 313 50.63 37.38 10.02
CA LEU A 313 49.74 38.14 9.11
C LEU A 313 49.52 37.39 7.79
N LEU A 314 50.58 36.82 7.20
CA LEU A 314 50.51 36.01 5.97
C LEU A 314 49.64 34.76 6.19
N VAL A 315 49.84 34.04 7.30
CA VAL A 315 49.04 32.87 7.66
C VAL A 315 47.57 33.24 7.86
N LEU A 316 47.27 34.34 8.55
CA LEU A 316 45.90 34.83 8.70
C LEU A 316 45.26 35.19 7.36
N LEU A 317 46.00 35.86 6.47
CA LEU A 317 45.53 36.17 5.11
C LEU A 317 45.24 34.90 4.31
N VAL A 318 46.13 33.91 4.35
CA VAL A 318 45.93 32.61 3.68
C VAL A 318 44.70 31.89 4.25
N VAL A 319 44.54 31.85 5.58
CA VAL A 319 43.35 31.27 6.24
C VAL A 319 42.07 32.01 5.83
N GLN A 320 42.10 33.34 5.76
CA GLN A 320 40.95 34.14 5.33
C GLN A 320 40.61 33.89 3.85
N VAL A 321 41.59 33.79 2.97
CA VAL A 321 41.38 33.44 1.55
C VAL A 321 40.79 32.03 1.42
N VAL A 322 41.33 31.05 2.15
CA VAL A 322 40.78 29.67 2.17
C VAL A 322 39.34 29.65 2.68
N LEU A 323 39.01 30.41 3.73
CA LEU A 323 37.65 30.54 4.25
C LEU A 323 36.70 31.16 3.21
N VAL A 324 37.13 32.22 2.52
CA VAL A 324 36.32 32.85 1.45
C VAL A 324 36.08 31.87 0.30
N VAL A 325 37.11 31.14 -0.14
CA VAL A 325 36.98 30.10 -1.18
C VAL A 325 36.00 28.99 -0.74
N LEU A 326 36.08 28.55 0.52
CA LEU A 326 35.15 27.56 1.07
C LEU A 326 33.71 28.06 1.09
N VAL A 327 33.47 29.31 1.52
CA VAL A 327 32.14 29.94 1.52
C VAL A 327 31.59 30.06 0.10
N VAL A 328 32.41 30.50 -0.87
CA VAL A 328 32.01 30.57 -2.29
C VAL A 328 31.66 29.18 -2.83
N LEU A 329 32.46 28.15 -2.52
CA LEU A 329 32.18 26.77 -2.92
C LEU A 329 30.84 26.27 -2.35
N VAL A 330 30.57 26.52 -1.07
CA VAL A 330 29.29 26.15 -0.43
C VAL A 330 28.11 26.88 -1.07
N LEU A 331 28.24 28.18 -1.40
CA LEU A 331 27.21 28.94 -2.10
C LEU A 331 26.95 28.41 -3.52
N VAL A 332 27.99 28.03 -4.26
CA VAL A 332 27.86 27.39 -5.59
C VAL A 332 27.16 26.04 -5.47
N MET A 333 27.55 25.20 -4.51
CA MET A 333 26.90 23.91 -4.27
C MET A 333 25.41 24.08 -3.89
N LEU A 334 25.09 25.05 -3.04
CA LEU A 334 23.71 25.39 -2.69
C LEU A 334 22.91 25.84 -3.93
N ALA A 335 23.48 26.70 -4.77
CA ALA A 335 22.83 27.14 -6.01
C ALA A 335 22.57 25.97 -6.98
N VAL A 336 23.51 25.04 -7.13
CA VAL A 336 23.34 23.81 -7.93
C VAL A 336 22.21 22.94 -7.36
N VAL A 337 22.14 22.76 -6.03
CA VAL A 337 21.05 22.01 -5.38
C VAL A 337 19.70 22.68 -5.60
N VAL A 338 19.61 24.02 -5.49
CA VAL A 338 18.36 24.77 -5.76
C VAL A 338 17.94 24.61 -7.22
N VAL A 339 18.86 24.74 -8.18
CA VAL A 339 18.57 24.52 -9.60
C VAL A 339 18.08 23.09 -9.86
N LEU A 340 18.73 22.08 -9.27
CA LEU A 340 18.32 20.69 -9.38
C LEU A 340 16.91 20.45 -8.82
N LEU A 341 16.58 21.04 -7.66
CA LEU A 341 15.25 20.99 -7.06
C LEU A 341 14.20 21.65 -7.95
N VAL A 342 14.49 22.82 -8.55
CA VAL A 342 13.58 23.48 -9.50
C VAL A 342 13.35 22.61 -10.73
N VAL A 343 14.40 22.03 -11.31
CA VAL A 343 14.28 21.11 -12.46
C VAL A 343 13.46 19.87 -12.09
N LEU A 344 13.65 19.29 -10.91
CA LEU A 344 12.86 18.18 -10.40
C LEU A 344 11.38 18.54 -10.26
N VAL A 345 11.05 19.71 -9.68
CA VAL A 345 9.68 20.19 -9.54
C VAL A 345 9.03 20.41 -10.91
N VAL A 346 9.73 21.04 -11.86
CA VAL A 346 9.23 21.23 -13.24
C VAL A 346 8.98 19.89 -13.92
N LEU A 347 9.87 18.91 -13.77
CA LEU A 347 9.71 17.56 -14.31
C LEU A 347 8.48 16.85 -13.68
N LEU A 348 8.30 16.95 -12.36
CA LEU A 348 7.14 16.38 -11.67
C LEU A 348 5.83 17.03 -12.14
N VAL A 349 5.79 18.35 -12.32
CA VAL A 349 4.62 19.06 -12.88
C VAL A 349 4.33 18.61 -14.31
N LEU A 350 5.37 18.44 -15.15
CA LEU A 350 5.21 17.94 -16.52
C LEU A 350 4.66 16.51 -16.55
N VAL A 351 5.15 15.62 -15.68
CA VAL A 351 4.65 14.24 -15.54
C VAL A 351 3.20 14.23 -15.05
N MET A 352 2.85 15.06 -14.06
CA MET A 352 1.47 15.20 -13.59
C MET A 352 0.53 15.72 -14.70
N LEU A 353 0.96 16.72 -15.48
CA LEU A 353 0.21 17.22 -16.62
C LEU A 353 0.01 16.13 -17.68
N LEU A 354 1.05 15.35 -18.00
CA LEU A 354 0.96 14.22 -18.94
C LEU A 354 -0.05 13.17 -18.46
N VAL A 355 -0.03 12.82 -17.17
CA VAL A 355 -1.00 11.88 -16.58
C VAL A 355 -2.44 12.41 -16.72
N VAL A 356 -2.68 13.69 -16.44
CA VAL A 356 -4.00 14.32 -16.60
C VAL A 356 -4.46 14.31 -18.06
N VAL A 357 -3.56 14.60 -19.02
CA VAL A 357 -3.87 14.54 -20.45
C VAL A 357 -4.22 13.12 -20.88
N VAL A 358 -3.46 12.11 -20.44
CA VAL A 358 -3.74 10.69 -20.75
C VAL A 358 -5.08 10.25 -20.14
N GLN A 359 -5.38 10.63 -18.89
CA GLN A 359 -6.68 10.35 -18.27
C GLN A 359 -7.85 11.01 -19.03
N LEU A 360 -7.69 12.26 -19.47
CA LEU A 360 -8.70 12.95 -20.27
C LEU A 360 -8.92 12.27 -21.63
N LEU A 361 -7.85 11.86 -22.31
CA LEU A 361 -7.94 11.13 -23.58
C LEU A 361 -8.63 9.76 -23.41
N LEU A 362 -8.33 9.04 -22.34
CA LEU A 362 -9.01 7.78 -22.00
C LEU A 362 -10.50 8.01 -21.72
N LEU A 363 -10.85 9.04 -20.95
CA LEU A 363 -12.24 9.40 -20.66
C LEU A 363 -13.02 9.73 -21.95
N VAL A 364 -12.45 10.56 -22.83
CA VAL A 364 -13.05 10.88 -24.14
C VAL A 364 -13.21 9.63 -25.00
N GLY A 365 -12.23 8.71 -24.99
CA GLY A 365 -12.31 7.43 -25.68
C GLY A 365 -13.46 6.55 -25.17
N VAL A 366 -13.60 6.40 -23.85
CA VAL A 366 -14.70 5.64 -23.23
C VAL A 366 -16.07 6.27 -23.56
N VAL A 367 -16.20 7.59 -23.45
CA VAL A 367 -17.44 8.31 -23.80
C VAL A 367 -17.80 8.10 -25.27
N LEU A 368 -16.83 8.17 -26.19
CA LEU A 368 -17.07 7.91 -27.61
C LEU A 368 -17.54 6.47 -27.87
N VAL A 369 -16.94 5.47 -27.22
CA VAL A 369 -17.37 4.07 -27.32
C VAL A 369 -18.80 3.89 -26.80
N VAL A 370 -19.15 4.49 -25.67
CA VAL A 370 -20.52 4.46 -25.13
C VAL A 370 -21.52 5.10 -26.10
N ILE A 371 -21.18 6.25 -26.71
CA ILE A 371 -22.03 6.89 -27.73
C ILE A 371 -22.24 5.98 -28.94
N VAL A 372 -21.18 5.34 -29.45
CA VAL A 372 -21.29 4.40 -30.59
C VAL A 372 -22.15 3.18 -30.23
N LEU A 373 -22.01 2.63 -29.03
CA LEU A 373 -22.84 1.52 -28.55
C LEU A 373 -24.31 1.91 -28.41
N LEU A 374 -24.61 3.11 -27.89
CA LEU A 374 -25.98 3.63 -27.78
C LEU A 374 -26.61 3.87 -29.16
N LEU A 375 -25.84 4.40 -30.13
CA LEU A 375 -26.31 4.56 -31.51
C LEU A 375 -26.58 3.22 -32.19
N LEU A 376 -25.73 2.21 -31.96
CA LEU A 376 -25.93 0.86 -32.48
C LEU A 376 -27.17 0.19 -31.86
N LEU A 377 -27.38 0.35 -30.55
CA LEU A 377 -28.57 -0.14 -29.84
C LEU A 377 -29.85 0.54 -30.36
N LEU A 378 -29.81 1.86 -30.57
CA LEU A 378 -30.93 2.61 -31.15
C LEU A 378 -31.26 2.15 -32.58
N LEU A 379 -30.23 1.92 -33.40
CA LEU A 379 -30.40 1.38 -34.76
C LEU A 379 -31.01 -0.02 -34.73
N LEU A 380 -30.53 -0.90 -33.83
CA LEU A 380 -31.08 -2.24 -33.65
C LEU A 380 -32.56 -2.19 -33.24
N LEU A 381 -32.91 -1.33 -32.27
CA LEU A 381 -34.29 -1.13 -31.84
C LEU A 381 -35.18 -0.63 -32.99
N LEU A 382 -34.69 0.30 -33.82
CA LEU A 382 -35.41 0.79 -35.00
C LEU A 382 -35.65 -0.33 -36.02
N VAL A 383 -34.64 -1.17 -36.29
CA VAL A 383 -34.76 -2.33 -37.19
C VAL A 383 -35.78 -3.33 -36.66
N VAL A 384 -35.75 -3.66 -35.36
CA VAL A 384 -36.73 -4.54 -34.72
C VAL A 384 -38.16 -3.95 -34.79
N LEU A 385 -38.31 -2.64 -34.56
CA LEU A 385 -39.59 -1.95 -34.68
C LEU A 385 -40.15 -2.03 -36.11
N VAL A 386 -39.31 -1.81 -37.12
CA VAL A 386 -39.71 -1.94 -38.54
C VAL A 386 -40.08 -3.39 -38.87
N LEU A 387 -39.28 -4.36 -38.42
CA LEU A 387 -39.54 -5.80 -38.61
C LEU A 387 -40.84 -6.27 -37.93
N LEU A 388 -41.29 -5.61 -36.87
CA LEU A 388 -42.57 -5.88 -36.22
C LEU A 388 -43.74 -5.13 -36.91
N LEU A 389 -43.54 -3.87 -37.27
CA LEU A 389 -44.59 -3.01 -37.82
C LEU A 389 -44.97 -3.37 -39.26
N VAL A 390 -44.01 -3.77 -40.10
CA VAL A 390 -44.27 -4.16 -41.50
C VAL A 390 -45.21 -5.36 -41.62
N PRO A 391 -44.96 -6.54 -40.98
CA PRO A 391 -45.88 -7.67 -41.07
C PRO A 391 -47.22 -7.39 -40.39
N LEU A 392 -47.26 -6.57 -39.32
CA LEU A 392 -48.52 -6.12 -38.72
C LEU A 392 -49.35 -5.28 -39.70
N LEU A 393 -48.72 -4.33 -40.40
CA LEU A 393 -49.37 -3.54 -41.44
C LEU A 393 -49.89 -4.41 -42.59
N VAL A 394 -49.08 -5.37 -43.06
CA VAL A 394 -49.51 -6.34 -44.09
C VAL A 394 -50.69 -7.18 -43.61
N MET A 395 -50.67 -7.67 -42.37
CA MET A 395 -51.78 -8.42 -41.77
C MET A 395 -53.06 -7.58 -41.73
N VAL A 396 -52.99 -6.32 -41.29
CA VAL A 396 -54.14 -5.40 -41.25
C VAL A 396 -54.69 -5.17 -42.67
N VAL A 397 -53.84 -4.93 -43.67
CA VAL A 397 -54.26 -4.79 -45.08
C VAL A 397 -54.94 -6.06 -45.60
N MET A 398 -54.39 -7.24 -45.29
CA MET A 398 -54.99 -8.53 -45.69
C MET A 398 -56.36 -8.75 -45.03
N VAL A 399 -56.50 -8.46 -43.73
CA VAL A 399 -57.79 -8.55 -43.01
C VAL A 399 -58.81 -7.57 -43.60
N MET A 400 -58.41 -6.34 -43.89
CA MET A 400 -59.28 -5.36 -44.54
C MET A 400 -59.72 -5.80 -45.95
N MET A 401 -58.82 -6.37 -46.75
CA MET A 401 -59.16 -6.96 -48.06
C MET A 401 -60.19 -8.08 -47.94
N VAL A 402 -60.02 -9.00 -46.98
CA VAL A 402 -60.96 -10.11 -46.72
C VAL A 402 -62.31 -9.58 -46.24
N LEU A 403 -62.33 -8.57 -45.36
CA LEU A 403 -63.57 -7.94 -44.87
C LEU A 403 -64.34 -7.24 -46.00
N VAL A 404 -63.64 -6.52 -46.88
CA VAL A 404 -64.25 -5.90 -48.07
C VAL A 404 -64.80 -6.96 -49.03
N LEU A 405 -64.06 -8.04 -49.27
CA LEU A 405 -64.54 -9.15 -50.11
C LEU A 405 -65.80 -9.81 -49.51
N LEU A 406 -65.81 -10.07 -48.20
CA LEU A 406 -66.95 -10.64 -47.50
C LEU A 406 -68.18 -9.70 -47.57
N LEU A 407 -67.98 -8.40 -47.45
CA LEU A 407 -69.03 -7.39 -47.61
C LEU A 407 -69.60 -7.39 -49.04
N VAL A 408 -68.74 -7.47 -50.07
CA VAL A 408 -69.17 -7.57 -51.47
C VAL A 408 -69.99 -8.85 -51.70
N VAL A 409 -69.53 -10.00 -51.20
CA VAL A 409 -70.27 -11.27 -51.28
C VAL A 409 -71.63 -11.17 -50.58
N LEU A 410 -71.69 -10.58 -49.39
CA LEU A 410 -72.94 -10.35 -48.65
C LEU A 410 -73.91 -9.47 -49.45
N VAL A 411 -73.44 -8.37 -50.04
CA VAL A 411 -74.27 -7.49 -50.89
C VAL A 411 -74.80 -8.25 -52.11
N VAL A 412 -73.96 -9.03 -52.79
CA VAL A 412 -74.38 -9.86 -53.94
C VAL A 412 -75.44 -10.87 -53.51
N LEU A 413 -75.26 -11.57 -52.38
CA LEU A 413 -76.25 -12.52 -51.86
C LEU A 413 -77.59 -11.84 -51.51
N LEU A 414 -77.56 -10.62 -50.95
CA LEU A 414 -78.77 -9.83 -50.68
C LEU A 414 -79.48 -9.42 -51.97
N VAL A 415 -78.75 -8.99 -53.01
CA VAL A 415 -79.31 -8.67 -54.32
C VAL A 415 -79.92 -9.91 -54.99
N VAL A 416 -79.22 -11.05 -54.99
CA VAL A 416 -79.73 -12.33 -55.52
C VAL A 416 -81.00 -12.75 -54.79
N ARG A 417 -81.02 -12.65 -53.45
CA ARG A 417 -82.21 -12.92 -52.63
C ARG A 417 -83.38 -11.98 -52.99
N MET A 418 -83.13 -10.68 -53.16
CA MET A 418 -84.14 -9.70 -53.55
C MET A 418 -84.73 -10.03 -54.93
N VAL A 419 -83.87 -10.29 -55.92
CA VAL A 419 -84.29 -10.67 -57.28
C VAL A 419 -85.12 -11.95 -57.27
N LEU A 420 -84.69 -12.98 -56.51
CA LEU A 420 -85.43 -14.22 -56.35
C LEU A 420 -86.81 -13.99 -55.71
N GLN A 421 -86.91 -13.16 -54.67
CA GLN A 421 -88.19 -12.79 -54.05
C GLN A 421 -89.13 -12.08 -55.04
N VAL A 422 -88.61 -11.15 -55.86
CA VAL A 422 -89.38 -10.47 -56.90
C VAL A 422 -89.84 -11.46 -57.98
N MET A 423 -88.97 -12.37 -58.45
CA MET A 423 -89.34 -13.41 -59.42
C MET A 423 -90.45 -14.32 -58.88
N VAL A 424 -90.33 -14.80 -57.63
CA VAL A 424 -91.37 -15.61 -56.99
C VAL A 424 -92.68 -14.84 -56.88
N MET A 425 -92.65 -13.57 -56.46
CA MET A 425 -93.85 -12.73 -56.37
C MET A 425 -94.53 -12.54 -57.74
N VAL A 426 -93.75 -12.31 -58.81
CA VAL A 426 -94.27 -12.18 -60.18
C VAL A 426 -94.89 -13.49 -60.65
N VAL A 427 -94.27 -14.64 -60.41
CA VAL A 427 -94.84 -15.96 -60.76
C VAL A 427 -96.15 -16.21 -60.00
N VAL A 428 -96.17 -15.94 -58.69
CA VAL A 428 -97.36 -16.08 -57.84
C VAL A 428 -98.50 -15.16 -58.29
N LEU A 429 -98.21 -13.98 -58.83
CA LEU A 429 -99.22 -13.05 -59.39
C LEU A 429 -99.69 -13.46 -60.80
N LEU A 430 -98.80 -14.03 -61.63
CA LEU A 430 -99.13 -14.49 -62.98
C LEU A 430 -100.00 -15.74 -63.00
N ILE A 431 -99.82 -16.67 -62.07
CA ILE A 431 -100.63 -17.91 -61.97
C ILE A 431 -102.15 -17.62 -61.93
N PRO A 432 -102.69 -16.82 -60.99
CA PRO A 432 -104.12 -16.53 -60.94
C PRO A 432 -104.60 -15.71 -62.14
N LEU A 433 -103.76 -14.85 -62.72
CA LEU A 433 -104.09 -14.11 -63.94
C LEU A 433 -104.24 -15.06 -65.15
N LEU A 434 -103.36 -16.04 -65.29
CA LEU A 434 -103.44 -17.08 -66.32
C LEU A 434 -104.66 -17.99 -66.11
N VAL A 435 -104.97 -18.36 -64.86
CA VAL A 435 -106.19 -19.12 -64.54
C VAL A 435 -107.44 -18.32 -64.90
N LEU A 436 -107.50 -17.03 -64.56
CA LEU A 436 -108.60 -16.15 -64.92
C LEU A 436 -108.74 -16.01 -66.45
N LEU A 437 -107.62 -15.82 -67.17
CA LEU A 437 -107.61 -15.77 -68.63
C LEU A 437 -108.15 -17.07 -69.24
N MET A 438 -107.74 -18.24 -68.73
CA MET A 438 -108.24 -19.54 -69.18
C MET A 438 -109.74 -19.70 -68.94
N VAL A 439 -110.27 -19.21 -67.82
CA VAL A 439 -111.72 -19.19 -67.54
C VAL A 439 -112.45 -18.28 -68.53
N VAL A 440 -111.92 -17.09 -68.84
CA VAL A 440 -112.51 -16.13 -69.79
C VAL A 440 -112.45 -16.65 -71.24
N VAL A 441 -111.33 -17.23 -71.67
CA VAL A 441 -111.23 -17.85 -73.01
C VAL A 441 -112.23 -19.02 -73.13
N ARG A 442 -112.40 -19.81 -72.06
CA ARG A 442 -113.37 -20.91 -72.04
C ARG A 442 -114.81 -20.40 -72.08
N SER A 443 -115.16 -19.32 -71.37
CA SER A 443 -116.51 -18.75 -71.43
C SER A 443 -116.83 -18.11 -72.78
N ILE A 444 -115.87 -17.42 -73.40
CA ILE A 444 -116.00 -16.90 -74.78
C ILE A 444 -116.16 -18.03 -75.79
N SER A 445 -115.41 -19.13 -75.65
CA SER A 445 -115.53 -20.30 -76.52
C SER A 445 -116.92 -20.95 -76.42
N VAL A 446 -117.42 -21.16 -75.20
CA VAL A 446 -118.79 -21.68 -74.97
C VAL A 446 -119.85 -20.73 -75.55
N SER A 447 -119.67 -19.41 -75.40
CA SER A 447 -120.58 -18.42 -75.96
C SER A 447 -120.60 -18.42 -77.51
N ARG A 448 -119.50 -18.77 -78.18
CA ARG A 448 -119.43 -18.89 -79.66
C ARG A 448 -120.00 -20.20 -80.20
N THR A 449 -120.17 -21.22 -79.36
CA THR A 449 -120.83 -22.50 -79.73
C THR A 449 -122.34 -22.51 -79.51
N LEU A 450 -122.90 -21.41 -78.99
CA LEU A 450 -124.33 -21.23 -78.69
C LEU A 450 -125.01 -20.20 -79.62
N THR A 451 -124.30 -19.76 -80.66
CA THR A 451 -124.75 -18.88 -81.75
C THR A 451 -124.47 -19.54 -83.09
#